data_AF-A0AAW2NBS5-F1
#
_entry.id   AF-A0AAW2NBS5-F1
#
_cell.length_a   1.000
_cell.length_b   1.000
_cell.length_c   1.000
_cell.angle_alpha   90.00
_cell.angle_beta   90.00
_cell.angle_gamma   90.00
#
_symmetry.space_group_name_H-M   'P 1'
#
loop_
_entity.id
_entity.type
_entity.pdbx_description
1 polymer ?
#
loop_
_entity_poly.entity_id
_entity_poly.type
_entity_poly.pdbx_seq_one_letter_code
_entity_poly.pdbx_strand_id
1 'polypeptide(L)'
;MRDSWKDMEIIGSLLNLEVLKLYRNAFKGAEWNPVDGQFPRLRVLLIHQSDLVRWNAENNHFPNLERLFLEDMHDLEEIPSDIGDIATLCSIHLDFCSDSIVNSAKQILEEQLSNGNELQVWVNGEDVKLVDP
;
A
#
# COMPACT_ATOMS: atom_id res chain seq x y z
N MET A 1 -5.48 6.83 -24.10
CA MET A 1 -5.79 7.23 -22.72
C MET A 1 -4.46 7.53 -22.03
N ARG A 2 -4.41 8.59 -21.22
CA ARG A 2 -3.19 9.25 -20.73
C ARG A 2 -2.88 8.99 -19.26
N ASP A 3 -3.61 8.04 -18.66
CA ASP A 3 -3.63 7.81 -17.21
C ASP A 3 -3.41 6.31 -16.98
N SER A 4 -2.22 5.84 -17.33
CA SER A 4 -1.78 4.48 -17.01
C SER A 4 -0.87 4.48 -15.79
N TRP A 5 -0.74 3.37 -15.07
CA TRP A 5 0.21 3.28 -13.96
C TRP A 5 1.67 3.62 -14.35
N LYS A 6 2.00 3.54 -15.65
CA LYS A 6 3.29 3.99 -16.20
C LYS A 6 3.47 5.50 -16.16
N ASP A 7 2.39 6.26 -16.13
CA ASP A 7 2.40 7.72 -16.08
C ASP A 7 2.52 8.26 -14.64
N MET A 8 2.57 7.37 -13.65
CA MET A 8 2.70 7.72 -12.23
C MET A 8 4.03 8.42 -11.90
N GLU A 9 5.02 8.37 -12.80
CA GLU A 9 6.32 9.01 -12.63
C GLU A 9 6.23 10.52 -12.37
N ILE A 10 5.27 11.19 -13.01
CA ILE A 10 5.06 12.62 -12.84
C ILE A 10 4.57 12.93 -11.43
N ILE A 11 3.64 12.12 -10.90
CA ILE A 11 3.10 12.29 -9.54
C ILE A 11 4.16 11.89 -8.50
N GLY A 12 4.87 10.79 -8.74
CA GLY A 12 5.95 10.31 -7.89
C GLY A 12 7.09 11.32 -7.73
N SER A 13 7.31 12.18 -8.72
CA SER A 13 8.34 13.22 -8.66
C SER A 13 7.95 14.47 -7.84
N LEU A 14 6.72 14.54 -7.33
CA LEU A 14 6.25 15.70 -6.57
C LEU A 14 6.85 15.72 -5.15
N LEU A 15 7.84 16.59 -4.94
CA LEU A 15 8.61 16.66 -3.69
C LEU A 15 7.83 17.03 -2.43
N ASN A 16 6.63 17.58 -2.56
CA ASN A 16 5.77 18.02 -1.45
C ASN A 16 4.47 17.23 -1.34
N LEU A 17 4.31 16.15 -2.13
CA LEU A 17 3.10 15.34 -2.07
C LEU A 17 3.11 14.49 -0.81
N GLU A 18 2.29 14.85 0.17
CA GLU A 18 2.14 14.10 1.43
C GLU A 18 0.97 13.11 1.41
N VAL A 19 -0.04 13.37 0.59
CA VAL A 19 -1.26 12.57 0.53
C VAL A 19 -1.62 12.32 -0.94
N LEU A 20 -1.70 11.04 -1.32
CA LEU A 20 -2.15 10.61 -2.62
C LEU A 20 -3.39 9.72 -2.44
N LYS A 21 -4.49 10.10 -3.11
CA LYS A 21 -5.74 9.34 -3.11
C LYS A 21 -6.15 9.05 -4.55
N LEU A 22 -6.26 7.78 -4.87
CA LEU A 22 -6.61 7.28 -6.20
C LEU A 22 -7.98 6.62 -6.11
N TYR A 23 -8.94 7.11 -6.89
CA TYR A 23 -10.32 6.60 -6.88
C TYR A 23 -10.73 6.13 -8.27
N ARG A 24 -11.41 4.98 -8.34
CA ARG A 24 -12.19 4.52 -9.50
C ARG A 24 -11.36 4.47 -10.79
N ASN A 25 -10.32 3.64 -10.81
CA ASN A 25 -9.39 3.53 -11.93
C ASN A 25 -8.80 4.88 -12.35
N ALA A 26 -8.39 5.69 -11.35
CA ALA A 26 -7.67 6.95 -11.59
C ALA A 26 -6.45 6.76 -12.50
N PHE A 27 -5.83 5.58 -12.38
CA PHE A 27 -4.87 5.05 -13.32
C PHE A 27 -5.33 3.68 -13.80
N LYS A 28 -4.99 3.35 -15.05
CA LYS A 28 -5.31 2.06 -15.68
C LYS A 28 -4.09 1.17 -15.84
N GLY A 29 -4.34 -0.12 -15.80
CA GLY A 29 -3.38 -1.17 -16.11
C GLY A 29 -3.15 -2.12 -14.94
N ALA A 30 -2.74 -3.33 -15.28
CA ALA A 30 -2.58 -4.41 -14.31
C ALA A 30 -1.35 -4.25 -13.41
N GLU A 31 -0.40 -3.36 -13.71
CA GLU A 31 0.90 -3.32 -13.03
C GLU A 31 1.31 -1.90 -12.66
N TRP A 32 1.67 -1.71 -11.40
CA TRP A 32 2.32 -0.50 -10.91
C TRP A 32 3.73 -0.80 -10.46
N ASN A 33 4.70 -0.20 -11.14
CA ASN A 33 6.13 -0.30 -10.86
C ASN A 33 6.63 1.11 -10.47
N PRO A 34 6.58 1.50 -9.19
CA PRO A 34 7.29 2.70 -8.74
C PRO A 34 8.79 2.58 -9.04
N VAL A 35 9.48 3.71 -9.11
CA VAL A 35 10.95 3.73 -9.28
C VAL A 35 11.62 4.45 -8.11
N ASP A 36 12.89 4.12 -7.88
CA ASP A 36 13.73 4.74 -6.87
C ASP A 36 13.62 6.28 -6.85
N GLY A 37 13.47 6.82 -5.64
CA GLY A 37 13.42 8.27 -5.39
C GLY A 37 12.06 8.92 -5.62
N GLN A 38 11.03 8.16 -5.99
CA GLN A 38 9.65 8.66 -6.02
C GLN A 38 9.05 8.82 -4.62
N PHE A 39 7.98 9.62 -4.56
CA PHE A 39 7.16 9.85 -3.37
C PHE A 39 7.95 10.21 -2.11
N PRO A 40 8.94 11.13 -2.20
CA PRO A 40 9.90 11.35 -1.12
C PRO A 40 9.28 11.90 0.16
N ARG A 41 8.05 12.41 0.11
CA ARG A 41 7.29 12.92 1.28
C ARG A 41 5.92 12.29 1.45
N LEU A 42 5.59 11.25 0.69
CA LEU A 42 4.26 10.66 0.77
C LEU A 42 4.08 9.95 2.11
N ARG A 43 3.08 10.37 2.88
CA ARG A 43 2.73 9.83 4.20
C ARG A 43 1.46 9.00 4.16
N VAL A 44 0.54 9.32 3.25
CA VAL A 44 -0.73 8.60 3.11
C VAL A 44 -0.95 8.22 1.65
N LEU A 45 -1.13 6.93 1.41
CA LEU A 45 -1.56 6.38 0.14
C LEU A 45 -2.93 5.72 0.30
N LEU A 46 -3.88 6.15 -0.52
CA LEU A 46 -5.18 5.50 -0.65
C LEU A 46 -5.40 5.07 -2.09
N ILE A 47 -5.76 3.80 -2.28
CA ILE A 47 -6.17 3.25 -3.57
C ILE A 47 -7.56 2.64 -3.37
N HIS A 48 -8.53 3.19 -4.09
CA HIS A 48 -9.91 2.76 -4.05
C HIS A 48 -10.35 2.34 -5.45
N GLN A 49 -10.80 1.09 -5.57
CA GLN A 49 -11.39 0.53 -6.78
C GLN A 49 -10.50 0.69 -8.01
N SER A 50 -9.55 -0.22 -8.20
CA SER A 50 -8.58 -0.21 -9.31
C SER A 50 -8.47 -1.55 -10.03
N ASP A 51 -8.12 -1.50 -11.32
CA ASP A 51 -7.72 -2.66 -12.15
C ASP A 51 -6.27 -3.12 -11.91
N LEU A 52 -5.68 -2.74 -10.77
CA LEU A 52 -4.31 -3.06 -10.40
C LEU A 52 -4.23 -4.51 -9.93
N VAL A 53 -3.37 -5.31 -10.58
CA VAL A 53 -3.17 -6.74 -10.28
C VAL A 53 -1.85 -6.96 -9.54
N ARG A 54 -0.76 -6.32 -10.02
CA ARG A 54 0.58 -6.40 -9.42
C ARG A 54 1.07 -5.05 -9.00
N TRP A 55 1.41 -4.94 -7.73
CA TRP A 55 2.08 -3.78 -7.18
C TRP A 55 3.52 -4.19 -6.90
N ASN A 56 4.50 -3.68 -7.65
CA ASN A 56 5.90 -4.08 -7.52
C ASN A 56 6.68 -3.00 -6.77
N ALA A 57 6.30 -2.76 -5.51
CA ALA A 57 6.92 -1.75 -4.67
C ALA A 57 7.96 -2.34 -3.73
N GLU A 58 9.07 -1.61 -3.57
CA GLU A 58 10.13 -1.87 -2.60
C GLU A 58 10.07 -0.79 -1.50
N ASN A 59 10.77 -1.01 -0.39
CA ASN A 59 10.73 -0.14 0.80
C ASN A 59 11.24 1.29 0.53
N ASN A 60 12.10 1.47 -0.47
CA ASN A 60 12.71 2.74 -0.83
C ASN A 60 11.83 3.61 -1.75
N HIS A 61 10.76 3.04 -2.31
CA HIS A 61 9.84 3.74 -3.22
C HIS A 61 8.87 4.68 -2.50
N PHE A 62 8.62 4.44 -1.20
CA PHE A 62 7.75 5.26 -0.36
C PHE A 62 8.38 5.50 1.03
N PRO A 63 9.55 6.15 1.10
CA PRO A 63 10.42 6.13 2.28
C PRO A 63 9.83 6.78 3.54
N ASN A 64 8.70 7.48 3.43
CA ASN A 64 8.02 8.18 4.53
C ASN A 64 6.54 7.76 4.65
N LEU A 65 6.13 6.64 4.05
CA LEU A 65 4.75 6.19 4.12
C LEU A 65 4.40 5.81 5.57
N GLU A 66 3.33 6.42 6.08
CA GLU A 66 2.84 6.15 7.43
C GLU A 66 1.58 5.27 7.38
N ARG A 67 0.73 5.49 6.37
CA ARG A 67 -0.59 4.86 6.30
C ARG A 67 -0.94 4.42 4.89
N LEU A 68 -1.31 3.15 4.76
CA LEU A 68 -1.81 2.55 3.54
C LEU A 68 -3.30 2.25 3.67
N PHE A 69 -4.09 2.72 2.72
CA PHE A 69 -5.52 2.41 2.59
C PHE A 69 -5.75 1.71 1.25
N LEU A 70 -6.26 0.49 1.29
CA LEU A 70 -6.72 -0.25 0.12
C LEU A 70 -8.21 -0.53 0.29
N GLU A 71 -9.01 -0.05 -0.65
CA GLU A 71 -10.46 -0.16 -0.61
C GLU A 71 -10.97 -0.76 -1.92
N ASP A 72 -11.85 -1.75 -1.86
CA ASP A 72 -12.48 -2.35 -3.04
C ASP A 72 -11.43 -2.89 -4.05
N MET A 73 -10.38 -3.53 -3.52
CA MET A 73 -9.28 -4.10 -4.30
C MET A 73 -9.53 -5.60 -4.51
N HIS A 74 -10.21 -5.94 -5.60
CA HIS A 74 -10.57 -7.33 -5.92
C HIS A 74 -9.53 -8.05 -6.78
N ASP A 75 -8.80 -7.30 -7.62
CA ASP A 75 -7.87 -7.88 -8.61
C ASP A 75 -6.41 -7.92 -8.13
N LEU A 76 -6.07 -7.17 -7.08
CA LEU A 76 -4.71 -7.11 -6.55
C LEU A 76 -4.30 -8.45 -5.92
N GLU A 77 -3.19 -9.00 -6.39
CA GLU A 77 -2.66 -10.30 -5.96
C GLU A 77 -2.18 -10.25 -4.51
N GLU A 78 -1.40 -9.25 -4.12
CA GLU A 78 -0.84 -9.11 -2.76
C GLU A 78 -0.39 -7.67 -2.46
N ILE A 79 -0.12 -7.40 -1.19
CA ILE A 79 0.68 -6.24 -0.77
C ILE A 79 2.14 -6.70 -0.76
N PRO A 80 3.08 -5.99 -1.40
CA PRO A 80 4.50 -6.34 -1.36
C PRO A 80 5.02 -6.38 0.06
N SER A 81 5.77 -7.42 0.42
CA SER A 81 6.38 -7.58 1.76
C SER A 81 7.24 -6.38 2.13
N ASP A 82 7.96 -5.83 1.15
CA ASP A 82 8.87 -4.69 1.33
C ASP A 82 8.15 -3.41 1.79
N ILE A 83 6.82 -3.30 1.60
CA ILE A 83 6.03 -2.22 2.21
C ILE A 83 6.11 -2.31 3.74
N GLY A 84 6.15 -3.52 4.29
CA GLY A 84 6.34 -3.77 5.71
C GLY A 84 7.67 -3.26 6.25
N ASP A 85 8.73 -3.23 5.44
CA ASP A 85 10.05 -2.76 5.84
C ASP A 85 10.19 -1.23 5.87
N ILE A 86 9.12 -0.50 5.54
CA ILE A 86 9.09 0.97 5.65
C ILE A 86 9.00 1.34 7.14
N ALA A 87 10.10 1.87 7.67
CA ALA A 87 10.22 2.20 9.10
C ALA A 87 9.17 3.19 9.65
N THR A 88 8.55 3.99 8.79
CA THR A 88 7.50 4.95 9.18
C THR A 88 6.10 4.37 9.15
N LEU A 89 5.91 3.18 8.58
CA LEU A 89 4.58 2.58 8.39
C LEU A 89 3.99 2.21 9.74
N CYS A 90 2.86 2.81 10.08
CA CYS A 90 2.19 2.59 11.36
C CYS A 90 0.78 2.00 11.23
N SER A 91 0.17 2.05 10.03
CA SER A 91 -1.11 1.38 9.80
C SER A 91 -1.37 0.95 8.36
N ILE A 92 -2.07 -0.18 8.23
CA ILE A 92 -2.68 -0.66 6.99
C ILE A 92 -4.18 -0.81 7.22
N HIS A 93 -4.98 -0.27 6.32
CA HIS A 93 -6.43 -0.34 6.35
C HIS A 93 -6.94 -0.99 5.06
N LEU A 94 -7.72 -2.06 5.21
CA LEU A 94 -8.27 -2.86 4.12
C LEU A 94 -9.78 -2.92 4.24
N ASP A 95 -10.50 -2.36 3.28
CA ASP A 95 -11.97 -2.45 3.23
C ASP A 95 -12.41 -3.09 1.91
N PHE A 96 -13.23 -4.14 1.98
CA PHE A 96 -13.72 -4.87 0.80
C PHE A 96 -12.61 -5.44 -0.10
N CYS A 97 -11.47 -5.82 0.48
CA CYS A 97 -10.34 -6.45 -0.22
C CYS A 97 -10.46 -7.98 -0.28
N SER A 98 -9.72 -8.62 -1.20
CA SER A 98 -9.63 -10.07 -1.28
C SER A 98 -8.87 -10.68 -0.09
N ASP A 99 -9.12 -11.97 0.20
CA ASP A 99 -8.40 -12.71 1.25
C ASP A 99 -6.89 -12.70 1.05
N SER A 100 -6.42 -12.65 -0.20
CA SER A 100 -4.99 -12.60 -0.52
C SER A 100 -4.33 -11.34 0.05
N ILE A 101 -4.95 -10.17 -0.16
CA ILE A 101 -4.48 -8.88 0.36
C ILE A 101 -4.51 -8.86 1.89
N VAL A 102 -5.57 -9.44 2.49
CA VAL A 102 -5.69 -9.57 3.94
C VAL A 102 -4.57 -10.46 4.52
N ASN A 103 -4.23 -11.55 3.84
CA ASN A 103 -3.14 -12.44 4.27
C ASN A 103 -1.77 -11.76 4.16
N SER A 104 -1.51 -11.01 3.09
CA SER A 104 -0.26 -10.23 2.98
C SER A 104 -0.13 -9.20 4.11
N ALA A 105 -1.22 -8.48 4.44
CA ALA A 105 -1.19 -7.52 5.54
C ALA A 105 -0.95 -8.19 6.91
N LYS A 106 -1.52 -9.39 7.13
CA LYS A 106 -1.25 -10.18 8.35
C LYS A 106 0.18 -10.67 8.42
N GLN A 107 0.77 -11.10 7.31
CA GLN A 107 2.18 -11.49 7.26
C GLN A 107 3.08 -10.29 7.59
N ILE A 108 2.81 -9.12 7.00
CA ILE A 108 3.54 -7.88 7.33
C ILE A 108 3.42 -7.56 8.83
N LEU A 109 2.22 -7.71 9.41
CA LEU A 109 2.00 -7.52 10.85
C LEU A 109 2.82 -8.50 11.71
N GLU A 110 2.81 -9.79 11.36
CA GLU A 110 3.60 -10.83 12.04
C GLU A 110 5.10 -10.53 12.01
N GLU A 111 5.62 -10.11 10.85
CA GLU A 111 7.03 -9.76 10.66
C GLU A 111 7.41 -8.50 11.47
N GLN A 112 6.58 -7.46 11.44
CA GLN A 112 6.82 -6.22 12.22
C GLN A 112 6.81 -6.48 13.72
N LEU A 113 5.85 -7.28 14.22
CA LEU A 113 5.79 -7.65 15.64
C LEU A 113 7.00 -8.50 16.05
N SER A 114 7.43 -9.44 15.19
CA SER A 114 8.63 -10.25 15.42
C SER A 114 9.90 -9.40 15.50
N ASN A 115 9.94 -8.28 14.76
CA ASN A 115 11.01 -7.30 14.80
C ASN A 115 10.90 -6.30 15.97
N GLY A 116 9.85 -6.39 16.78
CA GLY A 116 9.59 -5.49 17.92
C GLY A 116 9.02 -4.13 17.53
N ASN A 117 8.54 -3.98 16.30
CA ASN A 117 7.88 -2.77 15.82
C ASN A 117 6.36 -2.83 16.11
N GLU A 118 5.72 -1.66 16.12
CA GLU A 118 4.27 -1.53 16.26
C GLU A 118 3.64 -1.21 14.91
N LEU A 119 2.75 -2.08 14.44
CA LEU A 119 1.94 -1.87 13.24
C LEU A 119 0.48 -2.21 13.56
N GLN A 120 -0.46 -1.40 13.08
CA GLN A 120 -1.89 -1.69 13.18
C GLN A 120 -2.44 -2.12 11.83
N VAL A 121 -3.22 -3.21 11.79
CA VAL A 121 -3.90 -3.67 10.58
C VAL A 121 -5.39 -3.69 10.83
N TRP A 122 -6.16 -2.97 10.02
CA TRP A 122 -7.61 -2.90 10.10
C TRP A 122 -8.23 -3.56 8.89
N VAL A 123 -9.19 -4.45 9.10
CA VAL A 123 -9.93 -5.14 8.02
C VAL A 123 -11.42 -4.92 8.22
N ASN A 124 -12.08 -4.27 7.25
CA ASN A 124 -13.52 -3.94 7.30
C ASN A 124 -13.91 -3.20 8.59
N GLY A 125 -13.04 -2.31 9.07
CA GLY A 125 -13.22 -1.55 10.31
C GLY A 125 -12.87 -2.30 11.61
N GLU A 126 -12.39 -3.55 11.54
CA GLU A 126 -11.97 -4.33 12.71
C GLU A 126 -10.45 -4.40 12.83
N ASP A 127 -9.92 -4.11 14.03
CA ASP A 127 -8.50 -4.24 14.34
C ASP A 127 -8.08 -5.71 14.39
N VAL A 128 -7.13 -6.08 13.53
CA VAL A 128 -6.59 -7.43 13.43
C VAL A 128 -5.55 -7.61 14.53
N LYS A 129 -5.92 -8.43 15.51
CA LYS A 129 -5.01 -8.87 16.57
C LYS A 129 -4.52 -10.27 16.22
N LEU A 130 -3.22 -10.43 16.11
CA LEU A 130 -2.64 -11.77 16.16
C LEU A 130 -2.91 -12.32 17.55
N VAL A 131 -3.70 -13.40 17.61
CA VAL A 131 -3.91 -14.11 18.87
C VAL A 131 -2.66 -14.96 19.07
N ASP A 132 -1.97 -14.79 20.19
CA ASP A 132 -0.89 -15.71 20.58
C ASP A 132 -1.43 -17.16 20.60
N PRO A 133 -0.71 -18.13 20.01
CA PRO A 133 -1.15 -19.52 19.91
C PRO A 133 -1.38 -20.22 21.26
#